data_AF-A0A1Y0HPU5-F1
#
_entry.id   AF-A0A1Y0HPU5-F1
#
_cell.length_a   1.000
_cell.length_b   1.000
_cell.length_c   1.000
_cell.angle_alpha   90.00
_cell.angle_beta   90.00
_cell.angle_gamma   90.00
#
_symmetry.space_group_name_H-M   'P 1'
#
loop_
_entity.id
_entity.type
_entity.pdbx_description
1 polymer ?
#
loop_
_entity_poly.entity_id
_entity_poly.type
_entity_poly.pdbx_seq_one_letter_code
_entity_poly.pdbx_strand_id
1 'polypeptide(L)' 'MSKITISLGGKDFDIKLEGDFAVQFEADFKEKFKEKSTIDPKELLFAYVGKCYDNFVLEQEVTKLLYQIDEI' A
#
# COMPACT_ATOMS: atom_id res chain seq x y z
N MET A 1 6.93 -16.16 6.64
CA MET A 1 6.91 -14.88 7.36
C MET A 1 8.06 -14.01 6.88
N SER A 2 7.77 -12.90 6.19
CA SER A 2 8.75 -11.88 5.85
C SER A 2 8.70 -10.77 6.90
N LYS A 3 9.87 -10.29 7.31
CA LYS A 3 10.00 -9.16 8.24
C LYS A 3 10.48 -7.97 7.43
N ILE A 4 9.69 -6.91 7.41
CA ILE A 4 10.03 -5.65 6.75
C ILE A 4 10.31 -4.63 7.84
N THR A 5 11.51 -4.05 7.80
CA THR A 5 11.89 -2.95 8.68
C THR A 5 11.71 -1.64 7.93
N ILE A 6 10.93 -0.72 8.50
CA ILE A 6 10.66 0.61 7.95
C ILE A 6 11.21 1.65 8.91
N SER A 7 12.15 2.48 8.45
CA SER A 7 12.62 3.64 9.22
C SER A 7 11.75 4.85 8.92
N LEU A 8 11.00 5.34 9.91
CA LEU A 8 10.11 6.49 9.81
C LEU A 8 10.55 7.57 10.80
N GLY A 9 10.93 8.74 10.30
CA GLY A 9 11.36 9.87 11.14
C GLY A 9 12.52 9.52 12.08
N GLY A 10 13.41 8.63 11.66
CA GLY A 10 14.56 8.18 12.47
C GLY A 10 14.24 7.11 13.52
N LYS A 11 13.04 6.51 13.49
CA LYS A 11 12.69 5.33 14.29
C LYS A 11 12.42 4.14 13.38
N ASP A 12 12.92 2.98 13.77
CA ASP A 12 12.70 1.74 13.03
C ASP A 12 11.46 1.02 13.54
N PHE A 13 10.66 0.54 12.60
CA PHE A 13 9.45 -0.22 12.85
C PHE A 13 9.54 -1.56 12.13
N ASP A 14 9.34 -2.64 12.88
CA ASP A 14 9.35 -3.99 12.34
C ASP A 14 7.92 -4.47 12.09
N ILE A 15 7.60 -4.73 10.82
CA ILE A 15 6.30 -5.26 10.41
C ILE A 15 6.50 -6.71 9.96
N LYS A 16 5.70 -7.61 10.52
CA LYS A 16 5.67 -9.02 10.12
C LYS A 16 4.52 -9.24 9.15
N LEU A 17 4.84 -9.64 7.93
CA LEU A 17 3.88 -9.95 6.88
C LEU A 17 4.08 -11.38 6.38
N GLU A 18 3.05 -11.97 5.80
CA GLU A 18 3.07 -13.35 5.32
C GLU A 18 2.46 -13.50 3.93
N GLY A 19 2.82 -14.62 3.28
CA GLY A 19 2.31 -15.00 1.96
C GLY A 19 2.69 -14.03 0.84
N ASP A 20 1.96 -14.14 -0.26
CA ASP A 20 2.16 -13.34 -1.48
C ASP A 20 2.00 -11.84 -1.23
N PHE A 21 1.19 -11.47 -0.23
CA PHE A 21 1.03 -10.09 0.19
C PHE A 21 2.35 -9.47 0.67
N ALA A 22 3.18 -10.22 1.38
CA ALA A 22 4.46 -9.70 1.85
C ALA A 22 5.40 -9.34 0.68
N VAL A 23 5.41 -10.17 -0.36
CA VAL A 23 6.22 -9.96 -1.57
C VAL A 23 5.73 -8.74 -2.34
N GLN A 24 4.41 -8.66 -2.57
CA GLN A 24 3.81 -7.53 -3.27
C GLN A 24 4.01 -6.22 -2.51
N PHE A 25 3.75 -6.22 -1.20
CA PHE A 25 3.91 -5.02 -0.38
C PHE A 25 5.36 -4.52 -0.39
N GLU A 26 6.36 -5.40 -0.31
CA GLU A 26 7.76 -4.99 -0.34
C GLU A 26 8.12 -4.32 -1.69
N ALA A 27 7.62 -4.86 -2.81
CA ALA A 27 7.81 -4.27 -4.13
C ALA A 27 7.14 -2.89 -4.25
N ASP A 28 5.84 -2.81 -3.90
CA ASP A 28 5.08 -1.56 -3.94
C ASP A 28 5.70 -0.49 -3.05
N PHE A 29 6.17 -0.89 -1.86
CA PHE A 29 6.77 0.01 -0.90
C PHE A 29 8.10 0.58 -1.41
N LYS A 30 8.98 -0.27 -1.98
CA LYS A 30 10.24 0.17 -2.58
C LYS A 30 10.00 1.12 -3.74
N GLU A 31 9.02 0.83 -4.60
CA GLU A 31 8.64 1.70 -5.71
C GLU A 31 8.13 3.06 -5.22
N LYS A 32 7.18 3.06 -4.27
CA LYS A 32 6.55 4.28 -3.76
C LYS A 32 7.55 5.22 -3.10
N PHE A 33 8.50 4.68 -2.35
CA PHE A 33 9.49 5.46 -1.61
C PHE A 33 10.87 5.52 -2.28
N LYS A 34 11.01 5.05 -3.53
CA LYS A 34 12.25 5.09 -4.32
C LYS A 34 13.47 4.55 -3.56
N GLU A 35 13.29 3.41 -2.89
CA GLU A 35 14.35 2.74 -2.09
C GLU A 35 14.97 3.60 -0.98
N LYS A 36 14.31 4.67 -0.55
CA LYS A 36 14.77 5.48 0.59
C LYS A 36 14.88 4.61 1.85
N SER A 37 16.02 4.72 2.52
CA SER A 37 16.26 4.03 3.80
C SER A 37 15.41 4.61 4.93
N THR A 38 15.14 5.92 4.89
CA THR A 38 14.32 6.63 5.90
C THR A 38 13.23 7.43 5.22
N ILE A 39 12.01 7.27 5.72
CA ILE A 39 10.82 7.93 5.20
C ILE A 39 10.43 9.07 6.13
N ASP A 40 10.06 10.20 5.54
CA ASP A 40 9.50 11.32 6.29
C ASP A 40 8.04 11.02 6.66
N PRO A 41 7.59 11.28 7.90
CA PRO A 41 6.19 11.09 8.30
C PRO A 41 5.17 11.76 7.37
N LYS A 42 5.50 12.90 6.78
CA LYS A 42 4.66 13.61 5.80
C LYS A 42 4.54 12.83 4.49
N GLU A 43 5.63 12.22 4.02
CA GLU A 43 5.61 11.36 2.83
C GLU A 43 4.74 10.13 3.05
N LEU A 44 4.85 9.51 4.23
CA LEU A 44 4.00 8.37 4.59
C LEU A 44 2.52 8.77 4.69
N LEU A 45 2.21 9.94 5.27
CA LEU A 45 0.84 10.45 5.34
C LEU A 45 0.23 10.65 3.96
N PHE A 46 0.97 11.27 3.03
CA PHE A 46 0.49 11.43 1.66
C PHE A 46 0.33 10.10 0.94
N ALA A 47 1.25 9.16 1.14
CA ALA A 47 1.12 7.82 0.58
C ALA A 47 -0.13 7.10 1.10
N TYR A 48 -0.45 7.25 2.40
CA TYR A 48 -1.67 6.72 3.00
C TYR A 48 -2.93 7.35 2.39
N VAL A 49 -3.01 8.68 2.29
CA VAL A 49 -4.14 9.37 1.66
C VAL A 49 -4.33 8.93 0.21
N GLY A 50 -3.25 8.82 -0.55
CA GLY A 50 -3.28 8.31 -1.93
C GLY A 50 -3.85 6.89 -1.99
N LYS A 51 -3.37 5.98 -1.13
CA LYS A 51 -3.89 4.61 -1.06
C LYS A 51 -5.37 4.54 -0.69
N CYS A 52 -5.85 5.42 0.19
CA CYS A 52 -7.27 5.52 0.51
C CYS A 52 -8.10 5.97 -0.72
N TYR A 53 -7.59 6.91 -1.50
CA TYR A 53 -8.25 7.35 -2.73
C TYR A 53 -8.27 6.24 -3.79
N ASP A 54 -7.15 5.56 -4.01
CA ASP A 54 -7.05 4.45 -4.97
C ASP A 54 -8.03 3.33 -4.60
N ASN A 55 -8.13 2.98 -3.32
CA ASN A 55 -9.12 2.01 -2.83
C ASN A 55 -10.55 2.46 -3.08
N PHE A 56 -10.88 3.74 -2.83
CA PHE A 56 -12.21 4.28 -3.09
C PHE A 56 -12.58 4.19 -4.58
N VAL A 57 -11.65 4.53 -5.48
CA VAL A 57 -11.87 4.41 -6.92
C VAL A 57 -12.07 2.93 -7.32
N LEU A 58 -11.25 2.04 -6.79
CA LEU A 58 -11.35 0.60 -7.07
C LEU A 58 -12.70 0.03 -6.62
N GLU A 59 -13.18 0.40 -5.43
CA GLU A 59 -14.51 -0.01 -4.94
C GLU A 59 -15.64 0.45 -5.85
N GLN A 60 -15.56 1.69 -6.37
CA GLN A 60 -16.51 2.24 -7.32
C GLN A 60 -16.49 1.48 -8.65
N GLU A 61 -15.30 1.13 -9.16
CA GLU A 61 -15.14 0.36 -10.40
C GLU A 61 -15.67 -1.07 -10.26
N VAL A 62 -15.33 -1.75 -9.16
CA VAL A 62 -15.86 -3.10 -8.86
C VAL A 62 -17.37 -3.08 -8.78
N THR A 63 -17.95 -2.10 -8.07
CA THR A 63 -19.41 -1.94 -7.98
C THR A 63 -20.04 -1.77 -9.35
N LYS A 64 -19.45 -0.91 -10.21
CA LYS A 64 -19.92 -0.71 -11.58
C LYS A 64 -19.86 -1.99 -12.42
N LEU A 65 -18.78 -2.76 -12.32
CA LEU A 65 -18.62 -4.02 -13.04
C LEU A 65 -19.65 -5.06 -12.58
N LEU A 66 -19.95 -5.15 -11.29
CA LEU A 66 -20.99 -6.03 -10.76
C LEU A 66 -22.37 -5.68 -11.33
N TYR A 67 -22.74 -4.39 -11.35
CA TYR A 67 -24.00 -3.95 -11.98
C TYR A 67 -24.09 -4.34 -13.45
N GLN A 68 -23.00 -4.23 -14.21
CA GLN A 68 -22.98 -4.62 -15.62
C GLN A 68 -23.13 -6.12 -15.82
N ILE A 69 -22.65 -6.95 -14.88
CA ILE A 69 -22.81 -8.41 -14.93
C ILE A 69 -24.27 -8.79 -14.65
N ASP A 70 -24.93 -8.10 -13.71
CA ASP A 70 -26.34 -8.36 -13.36
C ASP A 70 -27.33 -7.94 -14.47
N GLU A 71 -26.93 -7.03 -15.37
CA GLU A 71 -27.72 -6.60 -16.53
C GLU A 71 -27.58 -7.51 -17.78
N ILE A 72 -26.74 -8.55 -17.73
CA ILE A 72 -26.52 -9.55 -18.80
C ILE A 72 -27.33 -10.82 -18.53
#